data_AF-A0AAU6VXA9-F1
#
_entry.id   AF-A0AAU6VXA9-F1
#
_cell.length_a   1.000
_cell.length_b   1.000
_cell.length_c   1.000
_cell.angle_alpha   90.00
_cell.angle_beta   90.00
_cell.angle_gamma   90.00
#
_symmetry.space_group_name_H-M   'P 1'
#
loop_
_entity.id
_entity.type
_entity.pdbx_description
1 polymer ?
#
loop_
_entity_poly.entity_id
_entity_poly.type
_entity_poly.pdbx_seq_one_letter_code
_entity_poly.pdbx_strand_id
1 'polypeptide(L)'
;MYEKTVTITAKHGIHTRPAALLVKEAKQYDCDVMVECQGKQASAKSLFKLQTLGLYQGVSVRVFAEGEQAREAVERVSELLITLS
;
A
#
# COMPACT_ATOMS: atom_id res chain seq x y z
N MET A 1 -4.80 11.39 11.69
CA MET A 1 -3.83 10.75 10.78
C MET A 1 -3.27 9.49 11.43
N TYR A 2 -3.15 8.40 10.68
CA TYR A 2 -2.44 7.19 11.10
C TYR A 2 -1.46 6.79 10.01
N GLU A 3 -0.28 6.29 10.38
CA GLU A 3 0.75 5.87 9.43
C GLU A 3 1.55 4.68 9.95
N LYS A 4 2.11 3.91 9.00
CA LYS A 4 2.94 2.75 9.28
C LYS A 4 3.98 2.58 8.18
N THR A 5 5.20 2.25 8.58
CA THR A 5 6.27 1.92 7.63
C THR A 5 6.54 0.43 7.66
N VAL A 6 6.57 -0.20 6.48
CA VAL A 6 6.82 -1.63 6.30
C VAL A 6 7.91 -1.87 5.26
N THR A 7 8.55 -3.04 5.31
CA THR A 7 9.49 -3.47 4.27
C THR A 7 8.83 -4.54 3.42
N ILE A 8 8.89 -4.41 2.10
CA ILE A 8 8.35 -5.44 1.19
C ILE A 8 9.26 -6.67 1.27
N THR A 9 8.70 -7.81 1.70
CA THR A 9 9.43 -9.08 1.80
C THR A 9 9.14 -10.03 0.65
N ALA A 10 8.06 -9.79 -0.10
CA ALA A 10 7.66 -10.59 -1.26
C ALA A 10 8.77 -10.61 -2.33
N LYS A 11 9.17 -11.83 -2.74
CA LYS A 11 10.31 -12.06 -3.65
C LYS A 11 10.22 -11.31 -4.99
N HIS A 12 9.01 -11.18 -5.53
CA HIS A 12 8.77 -10.49 -6.80
C HIS A 12 8.23 -9.07 -6.62
N GLY A 13 8.20 -8.57 -5.38
CA GLY A 13 7.56 -7.31 -5.06
C GLY A 13 6.06 -7.31 -5.35
N ILE A 14 5.48 -6.12 -5.41
CA ILE A 14 4.06 -5.91 -5.65
C ILE A 14 3.83 -5.62 -7.14
N HIS A 15 3.76 -6.69 -7.93
CA HIS A 15 3.40 -6.62 -9.35
C HIS A 15 1.88 -6.55 -9.55
N THR A 16 1.41 -6.65 -10.81
CA THR A 16 0.00 -6.43 -11.18
C THR A 16 -1.03 -7.25 -10.37
N ARG A 17 -0.74 -8.52 -10.10
CA ARG A 17 -1.69 -9.42 -9.40
C ARG A 17 -1.87 -9.05 -7.92
N PRO A 18 -0.81 -8.99 -7.08
CA PRO A 18 -0.95 -8.56 -5.69
C PRO A 18 -1.43 -7.10 -5.59
N ALA A 19 -1.03 -6.22 -6.50
CA ALA A 19 -1.51 -4.83 -6.54
C ALA A 19 -3.03 -4.75 -6.75
N ALA A 20 -3.62 -5.60 -7.61
CA ALA A 20 -5.07 -5.62 -7.83
C ALA A 20 -5.86 -6.03 -6.56
N LEU A 21 -5.32 -6.98 -5.79
CA LEU A 21 -5.91 -7.40 -4.51
C LEU A 21 -5.83 -6.30 -3.46
N LEU A 22 -4.66 -5.65 -3.34
CA LEU A 22 -4.47 -4.51 -2.45
C LEU A 22 -5.42 -3.36 -2.81
N VAL A 23 -5.58 -3.04 -4.11
CA VAL A 23 -6.53 -2.01 -4.57
C VAL A 23 -7.97 -2.36 -4.22
N LYS A 24 -8.35 -3.62 -4.39
CA LYS A 24 -9.69 -4.09 -4.01
C LYS A 24 -9.92 -3.91 -2.51
N GLU A 25 -8.91 -4.20 -1.68
CA GLU A 25 -8.99 -3.99 -0.23
C GLU A 25 -9.09 -2.50 0.11
N ALA A 26 -8.16 -1.69 -0.39
CA ALA A 26 -8.11 -0.25 -0.09
C ALA A 26 -9.40 0.49 -0.45
N LYS A 27 -10.14 0.02 -1.46
CA LYS A 27 -11.42 0.59 -1.89
C LYS A 27 -12.59 0.32 -0.92
N GLN A 28 -12.44 -0.56 0.05
CA GLN A 28 -13.47 -0.83 1.06
C GLN A 28 -13.54 0.27 2.13
N TYR A 29 -12.47 1.07 2.27
CA TYR A 29 -12.39 2.11 3.28
C TYR A 29 -12.80 3.47 2.74
N ASP A 30 -13.59 4.20 3.52
CA ASP A 30 -14.00 5.59 3.27
C ASP A 30 -12.93 6.58 3.77
N CYS A 31 -11.71 6.38 3.29
CA CYS A 31 -10.58 7.29 3.49
C CYS A 31 -9.59 7.18 2.34
N ASP A 32 -8.80 8.22 2.11
CA ASP A 32 -7.69 8.16 1.15
C ASP A 32 -6.47 7.51 1.80
N VAL A 33 -6.16 6.29 1.35
CA VAL A 33 -4.96 5.57 1.77
C VAL A 33 -3.85 5.83 0.77
N MET A 34 -2.75 6.37 1.26
CA MET A 34 -1.58 6.73 0.47
C MET A 34 -0.41 5.79 0.77
N VAL A 35 0.37 5.50 -0.26
CA VAL A 35 1.58 4.68 -0.23
C VAL A 35 2.72 5.54 -0.75
N GLU A 36 3.79 5.67 0.03
CA GLU A 36 5.01 6.35 -0.35
C GLU A 36 6.18 5.36 -0.43
N CYS A 37 6.93 5.44 -1.53
CA CYS A 37 8.17 4.72 -1.72
C CYS A 37 9.15 5.66 -2.43
N GLN A 38 10.37 5.83 -1.87
CA GLN A 38 11.45 6.62 -2.49
C GLN A 38 11.04 8.05 -2.90
N GLY A 39 10.26 8.73 -2.03
CA GLY A 39 9.79 10.10 -2.27
C GLY A 39 8.66 10.21 -3.31
N LYS A 40 8.16 9.10 -3.86
CA LYS A 40 6.97 9.07 -4.72
C LYS A 40 5.77 8.56 -3.94
N GLN A 41 4.62 9.17 -4.18
CA GLN A 41 3.36 8.80 -3.53
C GLN A 41 2.31 8.36 -4.54
N ALA A 42 1.52 7.36 -4.18
CA ALA A 42 0.34 6.93 -4.91
C ALA A 42 -0.79 6.56 -3.95
N SER A 43 -2.03 6.72 -4.41
CA SER A 43 -3.18 6.16 -3.70
C SER A 43 -3.18 4.64 -3.80
N ALA A 44 -3.39 3.96 -2.68
CA ALA A 44 -3.59 2.51 -2.62
C ALA A 44 -4.85 2.06 -3.38
N LYS A 45 -5.76 2.98 -3.72
CA LYS A 45 -6.98 2.71 -4.51
C LYS A 45 -6.74 2.74 -6.03
N SER A 46 -5.52 3.03 -6.49
CA SER A 46 -5.18 3.13 -7.91
C SER A 46 -4.13 2.11 -8.32
N LEU A 47 -4.56 1.08 -9.05
CA LEU A 47 -3.67 0.05 -9.59
C LEU A 47 -2.55 0.63 -10.45
N PHE A 48 -2.90 1.53 -11.38
CA PHE A 48 -1.93 2.14 -12.28
C PHE A 48 -0.89 3.00 -11.55
N LYS A 49 -1.30 3.80 -10.54
CA LYS A 49 -0.34 4.63 -9.79
C LYS A 49 0.54 3.79 -8.85
N LEU A 50 0.03 2.69 -8.29
CA LEU A 50 0.87 1.80 -7.47
C LEU A 50 2.01 1.15 -8.26
N GLN A 51 1.75 0.77 -9.52
CA GLN A 51 2.76 0.17 -10.38
C GLN A 51 3.94 1.12 -10.69
N THR A 52 3.76 2.43 -10.53
CA THR A 52 4.83 3.42 -10.81
C THR A 52 5.75 3.66 -9.61
N LEU A 53 5.41 3.14 -8.42
CA LEU A 53 6.15 3.35 -7.17
C LEU A 53 7.40 2.48 -7.02
N GLY A 54 7.60 1.46 -7.86
CA GLY A 54 8.75 0.56 -7.75
C GLY A 54 8.73 -0.21 -6.43
N LEU A 55 7.63 -0.92 -6.16
CA LEU A 55 7.41 -1.69 -4.93
C LEU A 55 8.11 -3.06 -5.01
N TYR A 56 9.44 -3.09 -4.99
CA TYR A 56 10.26 -4.32 -5.07
C TYR A 56 10.71 -4.85 -3.71
N GLN A 57 11.18 -6.09 -3.66
CA GLN A 57 11.67 -6.70 -2.42
C GLN A 57 12.75 -5.84 -1.75
N GLY A 58 12.64 -5.65 -0.44
CA GLY A 58 13.60 -4.93 0.39
C GLY A 58 13.38 -3.42 0.48
N VAL A 59 12.46 -2.83 -0.28
CA VAL A 59 12.16 -1.39 -0.14
C VAL A 59 11.31 -1.12 1.09
N SER A 60 11.61 0.01 1.73
CA SER A 60 10.78 0.58 2.79
C SER A 60 9.65 1.41 2.17
N VAL A 61 8.44 1.17 2.65
CA VAL A 61 7.21 1.77 2.16
C VAL A 61 6.45 2.36 3.33
N ARG A 62 6.07 3.64 3.23
CA ARG A 62 5.21 4.30 4.22
C ARG A 62 3.77 4.28 3.72
N VAL A 63 2.86 3.78 4.56
CA VAL A 63 1.41 3.79 4.31
C VAL A 63 0.78 4.74 5.30
N PHE A 64 -0.08 5.64 4.82
CA PHE A 64 -0.73 6.63 5.69
C PHE A 64 -2.14 6.97 5.20
N ALA A 65 -3.01 7.34 6.13
CA ALA A 65 -4.38 7.77 5.85
C ALA A 65 -4.90 8.72 6.94
N GLU A 66 -5.97 9.42 6.62
CA GLU A 66 -6.71 10.29 7.54
C GLU A 66 -8.21 9.98 7.51
N GLY A 67 -8.91 10.28 8.60
CA GLY A 67 -10.32 9.95 8.77
C GLY A 67 -10.57 8.80 9.76
N GLU A 68 -11.84 8.45 9.92
CA GLU A 68 -12.33 7.52 10.93
C GLU A 68 -11.78 6.10 10.75
N GLN A 69 -11.71 5.62 9.50
CA GLN A 69 -11.21 4.30 9.14
C GLN A 69 -9.69 4.24 8.88
N ALA A 70 -8.97 5.35 9.09
CA ALA A 70 -7.55 5.45 8.72
C ALA A 70 -6.68 4.38 9.36
N ARG A 71 -6.89 4.08 10.66
CA ARG A 71 -6.09 3.10 11.38
C ARG A 71 -6.26 1.70 10.81
N GLU A 72 -7.51 1.27 10.60
CA GLU A 72 -7.82 -0.05 10.05
C GLU A 72 -7.29 -0.19 8.62
N ALA A 73 -7.50 0.83 7.79
CA ALA A 73 -7.06 0.84 6.40
C ALA A 73 -5.53 0.75 6.28
N VAL A 74 -4.78 1.53 7.07
CA VAL A 74 -3.31 1.50 7.06
C VAL A 74 -2.79 0.17 7.55
N GLU A 75 -3.33 -0.38 8.64
CA GLU A 75 -2.92 -1.68 9.16
C GLU A 75 -3.10 -2.78 8.11
N ARG A 76 -4.29 -2.83 7.50
CA ARG A 76 -4.61 -3.87 6.54
C ARG A 76 -3.81 -3.75 5.24
N VAL A 77 -3.67 -2.54 4.69
CA VAL A 77 -2.86 -2.31 3.48
C VAL A 77 -1.39 -2.61 3.75
N SER A 78 -0.86 -2.25 4.92
CA SER A 78 0.52 -2.56 5.31
C SER A 78 0.78 -4.06 5.40
N GLU A 79 -0.16 -4.84 5.94
CA GLU A 79 -0.08 -6.30 6.00
C GLU A 79 -0.07 -6.92 4.60
N LEU A 80 -0.94 -6.45 3.70
CA LEU A 80 -1.00 -6.94 2.32
C LEU A 80 0.28 -6.64 1.53
N LEU A 81 0.94 -5.50 1.79
CA LEU A 81 2.24 -5.17 1.16
C LEU A 81 3.38 -6.12 1.57
N ILE A 82 3.26 -6.78 2.72
CA ILE A 82 4.24 -7.75 3.21
C ILE A 82 3.89 -9.17 2.73
N THR A 83 2.61 -9.53 2.77
CA THR A 83 2.15 -10.92 2.63
C THR A 83 1.78 -11.32 1.20
N LEU A 84 1.42 -10.37 0.34
CA LEU A 84 1.04 -10.68 -1.04
C LEU A 84 2.28 -10.91 -1.91
N SER A 85 2.30 -12.03 -2.63
CA SER A 85 3.38 -12.44 -3.56
C SER A 85 2.86 -12.86 -4.94
#